data_AF-K2AY30-F1
#
_entry.id   AF-K2AY30-F1
#
_cell.length_a   1.000
_cell.length_b   1.000
_cell.length_c   1.000
_cell.angle_alpha   90.00
_cell.angle_beta   90.00
_cell.angle_gamma   90.00
#
_symmetry.space_group_name_H-M   'P 1'
#
loop_
_entity.id
_entity.type
_entity.pdbx_description
1 polymer ?
#
loop_
_entity_poly.entity_id
_entity_poly.type
_entity_poly.pdbx_seq_one_letter_code
_entity_poly.pdbx_strand_id
1 'polypeptide(L)'
;MKKYILLLIIVYLLLFWISSAWAYYSCSEYWVMAISDWYWNCSCTLWYVFMTNSFWQSICTHAKNYCTNKYWYWADYNNLTKSCECSYWYIFWKDSLGYISCITNNQECRNQFGYWAESSYWWKCSCSYWYVWGKDSNYSDVCISKLSACSIYWLYAEYDDTSNNCKCKDWYVFKGDTNPKCEKKQNNVYFLLIDLNKDDKEAIIYDLYWKLYYHIKYGIWCNSYQKYIWKNIVINLWTDFDLDIWDKVVLQDDDETCDIIYKEKVDEDYDINCPDEINWYLSNWKCYCNIWYEFIWDSCKLKTNNIKSNTITYNNIISNWDILANAWIITKRENQDDYRINDFVLRQEVIWMAVKVLWKNLDDWYSCRNIFKDVSSIKPNTWSCRAIEISSDFGVVSKTNQYFRPESNITRAEALAIVMKAASIDSSTSSEASQFWDVQNSWQIKATNKALELGIIDKSTNFRPNQNATRWEIFEMTKRILKIK
;
A
#
# COMPACT_ATOMS: atom_id res chain seq x y z
N MET A 1 -68.15 -65.04 -82.31
CA MET A 1 -67.54 -63.75 -81.90
C MET A 1 -68.41 -62.87 -80.98
N LYS A 2 -69.75 -62.76 -81.16
CA LYS A 2 -70.59 -61.88 -80.32
C LYS A 2 -70.74 -62.27 -78.82
N LYS A 3 -70.57 -63.54 -78.43
CA LYS A 3 -70.66 -63.98 -77.02
C LYS A 3 -69.42 -63.63 -76.17
N TYR A 4 -68.23 -63.54 -76.77
CA TYR A 4 -66.99 -63.22 -76.04
C TYR A 4 -66.84 -61.71 -75.77
N ILE A 5 -67.38 -60.86 -76.65
CA ILE A 5 -67.38 -59.40 -76.47
C ILE A 5 -68.31 -59.00 -75.32
N LEU A 6 -69.46 -59.64 -75.16
CA LEU A 6 -70.39 -59.36 -74.06
C LEU A 6 -69.80 -59.78 -72.70
N LEU A 7 -69.07 -60.88 -72.64
CA LEU A 7 -68.41 -61.35 -71.43
C LEU A 7 -67.23 -60.45 -71.02
N LEU A 8 -66.47 -59.94 -71.99
CA LEU A 8 -65.39 -58.97 -71.74
C LEU A 8 -65.94 -57.62 -71.28
N ILE A 9 -67.07 -57.15 -71.81
CA ILE A 9 -67.72 -55.90 -71.37
C ILE A 9 -68.31 -56.05 -69.96
N ILE A 10 -68.92 -57.19 -69.62
CA ILE A 10 -69.45 -57.44 -68.27
C ILE A 10 -68.31 -57.58 -67.25
N VAL A 11 -67.21 -58.26 -67.60
CA VAL A 11 -66.02 -58.33 -66.73
C VAL A 11 -65.37 -56.95 -66.58
N TYR A 12 -65.32 -56.13 -67.64
CA TYR A 12 -64.78 -54.76 -67.57
C TYR A 12 -65.68 -53.84 -66.73
N LEU A 13 -67.01 -53.94 -66.85
CA LEU A 13 -67.96 -53.17 -66.04
C LEU A 13 -68.00 -53.61 -64.58
N LEU A 14 -67.82 -54.91 -64.29
CA LEU A 14 -67.68 -55.42 -62.92
C LEU A 14 -66.33 -55.03 -62.29
N LEU A 15 -65.25 -54.98 -63.06
CA LEU A 15 -63.95 -54.49 -62.60
C LEU A 15 -63.92 -52.96 -62.38
N PHE A 16 -64.75 -52.19 -63.10
CA PHE A 16 -64.91 -50.74 -62.91
C PHE A 16 -65.85 -50.37 -61.75
N TRP A 17 -66.74 -51.28 -61.32
CA TRP A 17 -67.64 -51.07 -60.17
C TRP A 17 -67.09 -51.58 -58.84
N ILE A 18 -66.13 -52.51 -58.85
CA ILE A 18 -65.54 -53.05 -57.61
C ILE A 18 -64.43 -52.13 -57.05
N SER A 19 -63.95 -51.13 -57.80
CA SER A 19 -62.90 -50.21 -57.34
C SER A 19 -63.40 -48.93 -56.66
N SER A 20 -64.71 -48.68 -56.57
CA SER A 20 -65.25 -47.45 -55.96
C SER A 20 -66.13 -47.66 -54.72
N ALA A 21 -66.40 -48.91 -54.31
CA ALA A 21 -67.25 -49.22 -53.15
C ALA A 21 -66.51 -49.69 -51.88
N TRP A 22 -65.18 -49.83 -51.91
CA TRP A 22 -64.35 -50.20 -50.75
C TRP A 22 -63.41 -49.09 -50.27
N ALA A 23 -63.61 -47.86 -50.76
CA ALA A 23 -62.81 -46.69 -50.36
C ALA A 23 -63.63 -45.68 -49.52
N TYR A 24 -64.73 -46.09 -48.90
CA TYR A 24 -65.50 -45.26 -47.95
C TYR A 24 -65.15 -45.52 -46.48
N TYR A 25 -64.19 -46.41 -46.24
CA TYR A 25 -63.78 -46.86 -44.90
C TYR A 25 -62.26 -46.90 -44.74
N SER A 26 -61.55 -46.24 -45.63
CA SER A 26 -60.12 -46.03 -45.51
C SER A 26 -59.91 -44.64 -44.93
N CYS A 27 -59.12 -44.55 -43.87
CA CYS A 27 -58.58 -43.27 -43.39
C CYS A 27 -57.64 -42.60 -44.42
N SER A 28 -57.70 -43.00 -45.69
CA SER A 28 -56.90 -42.53 -46.82
C SER A 28 -57.06 -41.05 -47.09
N GLU A 29 -58.20 -40.45 -46.70
CA GLU A 29 -58.40 -39.00 -46.76
C GLU A 29 -57.40 -38.24 -45.86
N TYR A 30 -56.87 -38.91 -44.83
CA TYR A 30 -55.84 -38.40 -43.92
C TYR A 30 -54.40 -38.80 -44.34
N TRP A 31 -54.20 -39.26 -45.59
CA TRP A 31 -52.91 -39.69 -46.16
C TRP A 31 -52.42 -41.10 -45.74
N VAL A 32 -51.36 -41.61 -46.40
CA VAL A 32 -50.94 -43.04 -46.42
C VAL A 32 -50.68 -43.68 -45.04
N MET A 33 -50.51 -42.87 -43.99
CA MET A 33 -50.10 -43.30 -42.65
C MET A 33 -51.23 -43.31 -41.62
N ALA A 34 -52.49 -43.22 -42.06
CA ALA A 34 -53.68 -43.31 -41.22
C ALA A 34 -54.29 -44.73 -41.22
N ILE A 35 -54.75 -45.20 -40.06
CA ILE A 35 -55.35 -46.52 -39.82
C ILE A 35 -56.68 -46.38 -39.06
N SER A 36 -57.62 -47.28 -39.30
CA SER A 36 -58.90 -47.35 -38.58
C SER A 36 -58.86 -48.40 -37.47
N ASP A 37 -59.50 -48.11 -36.34
CA ASP A 37 -59.81 -49.13 -35.33
C ASP A 37 -61.10 -49.91 -35.67
N TRP A 38 -61.43 -50.93 -34.87
CA TRP A 38 -62.66 -51.73 -35.04
C TRP A 38 -63.97 -50.94 -34.83
N TYR A 39 -63.88 -49.71 -34.32
CA TYR A 39 -65.01 -48.80 -34.12
C TYR A 39 -65.04 -47.67 -35.18
N TRP A 40 -64.24 -47.80 -36.24
CA TRP A 40 -64.14 -46.85 -37.35
C TRP A 40 -63.55 -45.48 -36.98
N ASN A 41 -62.86 -45.36 -35.85
CA ASN A 41 -62.09 -44.15 -35.55
C ASN A 41 -60.76 -44.19 -36.31
N CYS A 42 -60.49 -43.11 -37.04
CA CYS A 42 -59.19 -42.93 -37.69
C CYS A 42 -58.14 -42.46 -36.69
N SER A 43 -56.99 -43.12 -36.71
CA SER A 43 -55.79 -42.76 -35.95
C SER A 43 -54.58 -42.79 -36.86
N CYS A 44 -53.53 -42.07 -36.51
CA CYS A 44 -52.27 -42.18 -37.23
C CYS A 44 -51.46 -43.38 -36.72
N THR A 45 -50.70 -44.00 -37.62
CA THR A 45 -49.75 -45.07 -37.28
C THR A 45 -48.67 -44.60 -36.31
N LEU A 46 -47.93 -45.55 -35.72
CA LEU A 46 -46.82 -45.26 -34.80
C LEU A 46 -45.87 -44.22 -35.43
N TRP A 47 -45.48 -43.18 -34.67
CA TRP A 47 -44.68 -42.03 -35.12
C TRP A 47 -45.39 -40.99 -35.99
N TYR A 48 -46.72 -41.03 -36.12
CA TYR A 48 -47.51 -40.02 -36.85
C TYR A 48 -48.60 -39.42 -35.97
N VAL A 49 -48.95 -38.16 -36.22
CA VAL A 49 -50.02 -37.42 -35.52
C VAL A 49 -50.86 -36.63 -36.50
N PHE A 50 -52.12 -36.36 -36.15
CA PHE A 50 -52.99 -35.52 -36.96
C PHE A 50 -52.55 -34.06 -36.90
N MET A 51 -52.48 -33.44 -38.06
CA MET A 51 -52.20 -32.01 -38.22
C MET A 51 -53.11 -31.43 -39.31
N THR A 52 -53.58 -30.21 -39.12
CA THR A 52 -54.33 -29.48 -40.13
C THR A 52 -53.38 -28.77 -41.08
N ASN A 53 -53.49 -29.03 -42.39
CA ASN A 53 -52.69 -28.36 -43.40
C ASN A 53 -53.21 -26.94 -43.71
N SER A 54 -52.50 -26.19 -44.55
CA SER A 54 -52.87 -24.83 -44.99
C SER A 54 -54.20 -24.74 -45.76
N PHE A 55 -54.82 -25.87 -46.08
CA PHE A 55 -56.13 -25.99 -46.75
C PHE A 55 -57.23 -26.48 -45.79
N TRP A 56 -57.01 -26.43 -44.47
CA TRP A 56 -57.96 -26.85 -43.43
C TRP A 56 -58.30 -28.36 -43.42
N GLN A 57 -57.47 -29.19 -44.07
CA GLN A 57 -57.63 -30.64 -44.07
C GLN A 57 -56.75 -31.28 -43.00
N SER A 58 -57.32 -32.22 -42.25
CA SER A 58 -56.54 -33.04 -41.32
C SER A 58 -55.76 -34.09 -42.10
N ILE A 59 -54.47 -34.25 -41.79
CA ILE A 59 -53.59 -35.24 -42.40
C ILE A 59 -52.66 -35.85 -41.35
N CYS A 60 -52.27 -37.12 -41.51
CA CYS A 60 -51.27 -37.77 -40.68
C CYS A 60 -49.87 -37.30 -41.09
N THR A 61 -49.24 -36.52 -40.22
CA THR A 61 -47.88 -36.00 -40.39
C THR A 61 -46.93 -36.72 -39.45
N HIS A 62 -45.69 -36.95 -39.88
CA HIS A 62 -44.67 -37.54 -39.04
C HIS A 62 -44.52 -36.72 -37.75
N ALA A 63 -44.65 -37.36 -36.58
CA ALA A 63 -44.80 -36.73 -35.28
C ALA A 63 -43.62 -35.81 -34.92
N LYS A 64 -42.40 -36.21 -35.33
CA LYS A 64 -41.21 -35.34 -35.24
C LYS A 64 -41.36 -34.04 -36.04
N ASN A 65 -41.83 -34.12 -37.28
CA ASN A 65 -42.04 -32.94 -38.13
C ASN A 65 -43.16 -32.06 -37.57
N TYR A 66 -44.22 -32.66 -37.01
CA TYR A 66 -45.26 -31.92 -36.30
C TYR A 66 -44.68 -31.09 -35.15
N CYS A 67 -43.87 -31.71 -34.28
CA CYS A 67 -43.26 -31.00 -33.15
C CYS A 67 -42.25 -29.95 -33.60
N THR A 68 -41.42 -30.25 -34.61
CA THR A 68 -40.45 -29.29 -35.18
C THR A 68 -41.14 -28.11 -35.87
N ASN A 69 -42.26 -28.32 -36.57
CA ASN A 69 -43.03 -27.23 -37.16
C ASN A 69 -43.72 -26.36 -36.10
N LYS A 70 -44.14 -26.96 -34.98
CA LYS A 70 -44.88 -26.29 -33.92
C LYS A 70 -43.98 -25.52 -32.94
N TYR A 71 -42.84 -26.09 -32.59
CA TYR A 71 -41.93 -25.56 -31.55
C TYR A 71 -40.50 -25.31 -32.05
N TRP A 72 -40.31 -25.35 -33.37
CA TRP A 72 -39.03 -25.13 -34.06
C TRP A 72 -38.00 -26.26 -33.85
N TYR A 73 -36.75 -26.04 -34.27
CA TYR A 73 -35.66 -27.02 -34.15
C TYR A 73 -35.49 -27.53 -32.70
N TRP A 74 -35.06 -28.79 -32.55
CA TRP A 74 -34.85 -29.51 -31.27
C TRP A 74 -36.10 -29.90 -30.49
N ALA A 75 -37.30 -29.68 -31.02
CA ALA A 75 -38.51 -30.32 -30.53
C ALA A 75 -38.60 -31.77 -31.05
N ASP A 76 -38.85 -32.72 -30.15
CA ASP A 76 -39.08 -34.13 -30.47
C ASP A 76 -40.45 -34.59 -29.96
N TYR A 77 -40.88 -35.78 -30.39
CA TYR A 77 -42.15 -36.35 -29.98
C TYR A 77 -41.95 -37.56 -29.05
N ASN A 78 -42.50 -37.45 -27.85
CA ASN A 78 -42.48 -38.54 -26.88
C ASN A 78 -43.65 -39.49 -27.12
N ASN A 79 -43.35 -40.71 -27.59
CA ASN A 79 -44.37 -41.72 -27.88
C ASN A 79 -45.09 -42.26 -26.64
N LEU A 80 -44.48 -42.16 -25.45
CA LEU A 80 -45.09 -42.62 -24.19
C LEU A 80 -46.11 -41.62 -23.67
N THR A 81 -45.77 -40.33 -23.65
CA THR A 81 -46.67 -39.27 -23.18
C THR A 81 -47.58 -38.71 -24.27
N LYS A 82 -47.35 -39.11 -25.53
CA LYS A 82 -48.06 -38.61 -26.73
C LYS A 82 -48.04 -37.09 -26.84
N SER A 83 -46.91 -36.48 -26.50
CA SER A 83 -46.74 -35.03 -26.48
C SER A 83 -45.40 -34.62 -27.09
N CYS A 84 -45.33 -33.38 -27.59
CA CYS A 84 -44.04 -32.79 -27.95
C CYS A 84 -43.24 -32.47 -26.68
N GLU A 85 -41.96 -32.78 -26.71
CA GLU A 85 -40.98 -32.40 -25.68
C GLU A 85 -39.75 -31.79 -26.36
N CYS A 86 -38.91 -31.12 -25.59
CA CYS A 86 -37.62 -30.68 -26.10
C CYS A 86 -36.61 -31.81 -26.00
N SER A 87 -35.71 -31.90 -26.98
CA SER A 87 -34.61 -32.85 -27.01
C SER A 87 -33.72 -32.69 -25.77
N TYR A 88 -32.93 -33.72 -25.46
CA TYR A 88 -31.99 -33.70 -24.35
C TYR A 88 -31.08 -32.46 -24.40
N TRP A 89 -30.97 -31.73 -23.28
CA TRP A 89 -30.33 -30.40 -23.11
C TRP A 89 -31.12 -29.16 -23.57
N TYR A 90 -32.37 -29.30 -23.97
CA TYR A 90 -33.25 -28.20 -24.37
C TYR A 90 -34.49 -28.12 -23.47
N ILE A 91 -35.05 -26.93 -23.36
CA ILE A 91 -36.23 -26.64 -22.54
C ILE A 91 -37.25 -25.79 -23.33
N PHE A 92 -38.51 -25.84 -22.92
CA PHE A 92 -39.53 -24.96 -23.48
C PHE A 92 -39.38 -23.55 -22.92
N TRP A 93 -39.36 -22.57 -23.81
CA TRP A 93 -39.33 -21.16 -23.47
C TRP A 93 -40.41 -20.40 -24.22
N LYS A 94 -41.03 -19.44 -23.53
CA LYS A 94 -42.05 -18.55 -24.09
C LYS A 94 -41.44 -17.17 -24.30
N ASP A 95 -41.43 -16.69 -25.53
CA ASP A 95 -40.95 -15.34 -25.84
C ASP A 95 -41.95 -14.25 -25.41
N SER A 96 -41.54 -12.98 -25.56
CA SER A 96 -42.35 -11.82 -25.20
C SER A 96 -43.62 -11.65 -26.03
N LEU A 97 -43.71 -12.32 -27.19
CA LEU A 97 -44.88 -12.34 -28.07
C LEU A 97 -45.79 -13.55 -27.80
N GLY A 98 -45.37 -14.44 -26.91
CA GLY A 98 -46.12 -15.60 -26.46
C GLY A 98 -45.88 -16.88 -27.24
N TYR A 99 -44.94 -16.90 -28.19
CA TYR A 99 -44.56 -18.11 -28.92
C TYR A 99 -43.69 -19.01 -28.05
N ILE A 100 -43.98 -20.32 -28.09
CA ILE A 100 -43.24 -21.34 -27.35
C ILE A 100 -42.27 -22.03 -28.31
N SER A 101 -41.01 -22.18 -27.92
CA SER A 101 -40.01 -22.93 -28.69
C SER A 101 -39.02 -23.64 -27.78
N CYS A 102 -38.28 -24.60 -28.33
CA CYS A 102 -37.21 -25.29 -27.62
C CYS A 102 -35.91 -24.50 -27.70
N ILE A 103 -35.36 -24.10 -26.56
CA ILE A 103 -34.10 -23.37 -26.47
C ILE A 103 -33.13 -24.06 -25.52
N THR A 104 -31.85 -23.69 -25.60
CA THR A 104 -30.82 -24.16 -24.66
C THR A 104 -30.91 -23.37 -23.35
N ASN A 105 -30.43 -23.94 -22.25
CA ASN A 105 -30.31 -23.23 -20.96
C ASN A 105 -29.49 -21.93 -21.08
N ASN A 106 -28.44 -21.94 -21.91
CA ASN A 106 -27.67 -20.73 -22.20
C ASN A 106 -28.52 -19.64 -22.85
N GLN A 107 -29.41 -20.02 -23.77
CA GLN A 107 -30.31 -19.06 -24.41
C GLN A 107 -31.36 -18.53 -23.43
N GLU A 108 -31.86 -19.37 -22.52
CA GLU A 108 -32.75 -18.94 -21.45
C GLU A 108 -32.06 -17.87 -20.58
N CYS A 109 -30.85 -18.15 -20.08
CA CYS A 109 -30.09 -17.20 -19.28
C CYS A 109 -29.86 -15.88 -20.05
N ARG A 110 -29.53 -15.95 -21.34
CA ARG A 110 -29.35 -14.76 -22.17
C ARG A 110 -30.62 -13.95 -22.36
N ASN A 111 -31.76 -14.61 -22.52
CA ASN A 111 -33.05 -13.97 -22.68
C ASN A 111 -33.50 -13.27 -21.38
N GLN A 112 -33.15 -13.84 -20.21
CA GLN A 112 -33.54 -13.29 -18.90
C GLN A 112 -32.59 -12.19 -18.40
N PHE A 113 -31.27 -12.42 -18.51
CA PHE A 113 -30.25 -11.63 -17.81
C PHE A 113 -29.28 -10.91 -18.76
N GLY A 114 -29.53 -10.99 -20.07
CA GLY A 114 -28.75 -10.32 -21.10
C GLY A 114 -27.69 -11.22 -21.75
N TYR A 115 -27.12 -10.73 -22.85
CA TYR A 115 -26.28 -11.51 -23.78
C TYR A 115 -25.09 -12.26 -23.13
N TRP A 116 -24.56 -11.74 -22.03
CA TRP A 116 -23.39 -12.28 -21.33
C TRP A 116 -23.71 -13.22 -20.17
N ALA A 117 -24.97 -13.66 -20.08
CA ALA A 117 -25.38 -14.68 -19.15
C ALA A 117 -25.26 -16.08 -19.77
N GLU A 118 -24.79 -17.04 -18.98
CA GLU A 118 -24.58 -18.43 -19.35
C GLU A 118 -25.10 -19.36 -18.25
N SER A 119 -25.48 -20.58 -18.62
CA SER A 119 -25.92 -21.60 -17.68
C SER A 119 -24.70 -22.32 -17.12
N SER A 120 -24.58 -22.32 -15.79
CA SER A 120 -23.63 -23.15 -15.05
C SER A 120 -24.17 -24.57 -14.85
N TYR A 121 -23.33 -25.45 -14.28
CA TYR A 121 -23.76 -26.78 -13.81
C TYR A 121 -24.92 -26.62 -12.81
N TRP A 122 -25.97 -27.45 -12.93
CA TRP A 122 -27.22 -27.38 -12.14
C TRP A 122 -28.26 -26.32 -12.55
N TRP A 123 -28.28 -25.85 -13.80
CA TRP A 123 -29.30 -24.90 -14.32
C TRP A 123 -29.34 -23.54 -13.61
N LYS A 124 -28.24 -23.10 -12.98
CA LYS A 124 -28.12 -21.74 -12.45
C LYS A 124 -27.48 -20.82 -13.49
N CYS A 125 -28.10 -19.67 -13.76
CA CYS A 125 -27.47 -18.66 -14.60
C CYS A 125 -26.31 -17.97 -13.88
N SER A 126 -25.23 -17.72 -14.60
CA SER A 126 -24.05 -16.99 -14.17
C SER A 126 -23.63 -16.01 -15.26
N CYS A 127 -22.86 -14.98 -14.91
CA CYS A 127 -22.27 -14.10 -15.91
C CYS A 127 -20.95 -14.68 -16.43
N SER A 128 -20.67 -14.49 -17.72
CA SER A 128 -19.38 -14.85 -18.33
C SER A 128 -18.22 -14.09 -17.66
N TYR A 129 -16.99 -14.59 -17.80
CA TYR A 129 -15.80 -14.14 -17.06
C TYR A 129 -15.59 -12.62 -16.93
N TRP A 130 -15.93 -11.80 -17.93
CA TRP A 130 -15.75 -10.33 -17.90
C TRP A 130 -16.95 -9.54 -17.37
N TYR A 131 -17.96 -10.24 -16.87
CA TYR A 131 -19.26 -9.69 -16.50
C TYR A 131 -19.65 -10.13 -15.08
N VAL A 132 -20.44 -9.28 -14.43
CA VAL A 132 -20.92 -9.49 -13.05
C VAL A 132 -22.38 -9.08 -12.97
N TRP A 133 -23.06 -9.56 -11.92
CA TRP A 133 -24.44 -9.16 -11.66
C TRP A 133 -24.54 -7.67 -11.35
N GLY A 134 -25.44 -6.99 -12.04
CA GLY A 134 -25.77 -5.60 -11.80
C GLY A 134 -27.22 -5.31 -12.16
N LYS A 135 -27.59 -4.03 -12.13
CA LYS A 135 -28.95 -3.57 -12.43
C LYS A 135 -28.98 -2.79 -13.74
N ASP A 136 -29.98 -3.03 -14.56
CA ASP A 136 -30.27 -2.20 -15.74
C ASP A 136 -31.04 -0.92 -15.36
N SER A 137 -31.40 -0.10 -16.34
CA SER A 137 -32.19 1.13 -16.14
C SER A 137 -33.57 0.88 -15.52
N ASN A 138 -34.08 -0.35 -15.60
CA ASN A 138 -35.36 -0.76 -15.05
C ASN A 138 -35.21 -1.52 -13.72
N TYR A 139 -34.04 -1.45 -13.07
CA TYR A 139 -33.72 -2.17 -11.82
C TYR A 139 -33.83 -3.70 -11.90
N SER A 140 -33.77 -4.26 -13.11
CA SER A 140 -33.75 -5.70 -13.36
C SER A 140 -32.31 -6.23 -13.27
N ASP A 141 -32.16 -7.45 -12.75
CA ASP A 141 -30.86 -8.10 -12.67
C ASP A 141 -30.35 -8.46 -14.06
N VAL A 142 -29.14 -8.02 -14.40
CA VAL A 142 -28.50 -8.28 -15.69
C VAL A 142 -26.99 -8.46 -15.51
N CYS A 143 -26.35 -9.12 -16.47
CA CYS A 143 -24.89 -9.19 -16.52
C CYS A 143 -24.32 -7.90 -17.13
N ILE A 144 -23.69 -7.08 -16.29
CA ILE A 144 -22.97 -5.87 -16.69
C ILE A 144 -21.46 -6.12 -16.74
N SER A 145 -20.75 -5.36 -17.56
CA SER A 145 -19.29 -5.51 -17.62
C SER A 145 -18.67 -5.14 -16.26
N LYS A 146 -17.60 -5.82 -15.85
CA LYS A 146 -16.83 -5.48 -14.65
C LYS A 146 -16.42 -4.00 -14.60
N LEU A 147 -16.11 -3.43 -15.77
CA LEU A 147 -15.82 -2.00 -15.93
C LEU A 147 -17.04 -1.12 -15.60
N SER A 148 -18.21 -1.47 -16.12
CA SER A 148 -19.46 -0.76 -15.85
C SER A 148 -19.91 -0.90 -14.40
N ALA A 149 -19.62 -2.03 -13.75
CA ALA A 149 -19.96 -2.25 -12.34
C ALA A 149 -19.23 -1.27 -11.40
N CYS A 150 -17.98 -0.92 -11.72
CA CYS A 150 -17.18 -0.01 -10.90
C CYS A 150 -17.22 1.46 -11.34
N SER A 151 -17.93 1.79 -12.45
CA SER A 151 -17.97 3.15 -12.97
C SER A 151 -18.65 4.16 -12.04
N ILE A 152 -19.50 3.67 -11.11
CA ILE A 152 -20.15 4.49 -10.08
C ILE A 152 -19.14 5.18 -9.15
N TYR A 153 -17.97 4.58 -8.95
CA TYR A 153 -16.89 5.09 -8.11
C TYR A 153 -15.97 6.08 -8.83
N TRP A 154 -16.37 6.52 -10.03
CA TRP A 154 -15.66 7.48 -10.88
C TRP A 154 -14.35 6.92 -11.50
N LEU A 155 -13.53 7.80 -12.09
CA LEU A 155 -12.24 7.42 -12.68
C LEU A 155 -11.34 6.69 -11.66
N TYR A 156 -10.53 5.74 -12.14
CA TYR A 156 -9.55 4.97 -11.36
C TYR A 156 -10.09 3.89 -10.40
N ALA A 157 -11.35 3.48 -10.54
CA ALA A 157 -11.84 2.22 -9.98
C ALA A 157 -11.63 1.05 -10.94
N GLU A 158 -11.39 -0.14 -10.40
CA GLU A 158 -11.30 -1.41 -11.13
C GLU A 158 -11.93 -2.55 -10.34
N TYR A 159 -12.33 -3.61 -11.03
CA TYR A 159 -12.94 -4.77 -10.39
C TYR A 159 -11.86 -5.74 -9.92
N ASP A 160 -11.97 -6.22 -8.69
CA ASP A 160 -11.09 -7.22 -8.11
C ASP A 160 -11.76 -8.59 -8.09
N ASP A 161 -11.23 -9.48 -8.92
CA ASP A 161 -11.72 -10.86 -9.06
C ASP A 161 -11.53 -11.71 -7.80
N THR A 162 -10.59 -11.34 -6.93
CA THR A 162 -10.34 -12.09 -5.69
C THR A 162 -11.34 -11.77 -4.60
N SER A 163 -11.74 -10.49 -4.47
CA SER A 163 -12.68 -10.03 -3.47
C SER A 163 -14.13 -9.92 -3.96
N ASN A 164 -14.37 -10.12 -5.27
CA ASN A 164 -15.65 -9.88 -5.93
C ASN A 164 -16.24 -8.50 -5.63
N ASN A 165 -15.37 -7.49 -5.60
CA ASN A 165 -15.76 -6.12 -5.30
C ASN A 165 -14.92 -5.12 -6.11
N CYS A 166 -15.38 -3.87 -6.17
CA CYS A 166 -14.60 -2.80 -6.76
C CYS A 166 -13.51 -2.34 -5.80
N LYS A 167 -12.30 -2.15 -6.33
CA LYS A 167 -11.20 -1.50 -5.64
C LYS A 167 -10.74 -0.28 -6.44
N CYS A 168 -10.03 0.62 -5.78
CA CYS A 168 -9.31 1.66 -6.51
C CYS A 168 -8.03 1.07 -7.11
N LYS A 169 -7.63 1.58 -8.28
CA LYS A 169 -6.32 1.30 -8.89
C LYS A 169 -5.19 1.65 -7.93
N ASP A 170 -4.02 1.09 -8.19
CA ASP A 170 -2.80 1.44 -7.47
C ASP A 170 -2.63 2.97 -7.41
N TRP A 171 -2.26 3.47 -6.24
CA TRP A 171 -2.16 4.90 -5.90
C TRP A 171 -3.48 5.65 -5.65
N TYR A 172 -4.61 4.96 -5.56
CA TYR A 172 -5.91 5.56 -5.21
C TYR A 172 -6.56 4.87 -4.00
N VAL A 173 -7.41 5.60 -3.27
CA VAL A 173 -8.19 5.10 -2.13
C VAL A 173 -9.61 5.66 -2.18
N PHE A 174 -10.58 4.91 -1.63
CA PHE A 174 -11.94 5.40 -1.49
C PHE A 174 -12.01 6.53 -0.45
N LYS A 175 -12.61 7.67 -0.83
CA LYS A 175 -12.97 8.76 0.09
C LYS A 175 -14.45 9.15 -0.05
N GLY A 176 -15.10 9.46 1.08
CA GLY A 176 -16.50 9.89 1.18
C GLY A 176 -17.45 8.80 1.67
N ASP A 177 -18.34 9.14 2.62
CA ASP A 177 -19.15 8.14 3.34
C ASP A 177 -20.41 7.68 2.59
N THR A 178 -21.05 8.57 1.82
CA THR A 178 -22.34 8.29 1.15
C THR A 178 -22.21 8.02 -0.35
N ASN A 179 -21.07 8.34 -0.96
CA ASN A 179 -20.75 8.05 -2.36
C ASN A 179 -19.22 8.02 -2.54
N PRO A 180 -18.55 6.94 -2.11
CA PRO A 180 -17.11 6.89 -2.08
C PRO A 180 -16.55 7.05 -3.50
N LYS A 181 -15.52 7.88 -3.67
CA LYS A 181 -14.82 8.06 -4.94
C LYS A 181 -13.38 7.64 -4.80
N CYS A 182 -12.79 7.11 -5.87
CA CYS A 182 -11.36 6.85 -5.90
C CYS A 182 -10.60 8.19 -6.02
N GLU A 183 -10.02 8.62 -4.92
CA GLU A 183 -9.14 9.78 -4.86
C GLU A 183 -7.68 9.33 -4.76
N LYS A 184 -6.76 10.14 -5.31
CA LYS A 184 -5.34 9.80 -5.29
C LYS A 184 -4.86 9.74 -3.84
N LYS A 185 -4.09 8.69 -3.49
CA LYS A 185 -3.44 8.55 -2.18
C LYS A 185 -2.64 9.81 -1.93
N GLN A 186 -3.00 10.55 -0.87
CA GLN A 186 -2.17 11.64 -0.38
C GLN A 186 -0.98 11.02 0.33
N ASN A 187 0.22 11.24 -0.20
CA ASN A 187 1.46 10.75 0.40
C ASN A 187 1.85 11.69 1.55
N ASN A 188 1.43 11.35 2.76
CA ASN A 188 1.90 12.02 3.96
C ASN A 188 3.23 11.40 4.38
N VAL A 189 4.30 12.17 4.30
CA VAL A 189 5.65 11.74 4.65
C VAL A 189 6.15 12.57 5.82
N TYR A 190 6.92 11.95 6.72
CA TYR A 190 7.53 12.65 7.84
C TYR A 190 8.85 13.28 7.41
N PHE A 191 8.96 14.58 7.65
CA PHE A 191 10.20 15.33 7.57
C PHE A 191 10.56 15.81 8.96
N LEU A 192 11.85 15.91 9.25
CA LEU A 192 12.34 16.53 10.49
C LEU A 192 12.57 18.02 10.23
N LEU A 193 11.94 18.89 11.01
CA LEU A 193 12.25 20.32 10.94
C LEU A 193 13.55 20.60 11.70
N ILE A 194 14.55 21.13 11.01
CA ILE A 194 15.89 21.39 11.55
C ILE A 194 16.02 22.82 12.05
N ASP A 195 15.62 23.79 11.22
CA ASP A 195 15.79 25.21 11.51
C ASP A 195 14.65 26.05 10.93
N LEU A 196 14.43 27.24 11.50
CA LEU A 196 13.32 28.12 11.20
C LEU A 196 13.69 29.60 11.35
N ASN A 197 13.59 30.36 10.25
CA ASN A 197 13.55 31.81 10.27
C ASN A 197 12.10 32.28 10.06
N LYS A 198 11.47 32.66 11.17
CA LYS A 198 10.06 33.06 11.21
C LYS A 198 9.78 34.37 10.47
N ASP A 199 10.73 35.31 10.50
CA ASP A 199 10.55 36.64 9.91
C ASP A 199 10.50 36.55 8.38
N ASP A 200 11.36 35.70 7.80
CA ASP A 200 11.43 35.47 6.36
C ASP A 200 10.61 34.27 5.86
N LYS A 201 9.93 33.56 6.79
CA LYS A 201 9.18 32.31 6.55
C LYS A 201 10.01 31.24 5.83
N GLU A 202 11.23 31.08 6.27
CA GLU A 202 12.19 30.10 5.76
C GLU A 202 12.40 28.98 6.77
N ALA A 203 12.58 27.75 6.31
CA ALA A 203 12.85 26.61 7.15
C ALA A 203 13.83 25.64 6.48
N ILE A 204 14.61 24.93 7.28
CA ILE A 204 15.41 23.79 6.83
C ILE A 204 14.71 22.52 7.29
N ILE A 205 14.39 21.62 6.36
CA ILE A 205 13.72 20.36 6.65
C ILE A 205 14.58 19.20 6.14
N TYR A 206 14.54 18.07 6.84
CA TYR A 206 15.28 16.87 6.52
C TYR A 206 14.34 15.72 6.19
N ASP A 207 14.51 15.16 5.01
CA ASP A 207 13.78 13.99 4.54
C ASP A 207 14.34 12.73 5.22
N LEU A 208 13.53 12.10 6.06
CA LEU A 208 13.93 10.89 6.81
C LEU A 208 14.09 9.66 5.91
N TYR A 209 13.48 9.66 4.73
CA TYR A 209 13.49 8.53 3.80
C TYR A 209 14.67 8.63 2.83
N TRP A 210 14.77 9.75 2.11
CA TRP A 210 15.82 9.98 1.11
C TRP A 210 17.12 10.52 1.71
N LYS A 211 17.11 10.92 2.99
CA LYS A 211 18.25 11.48 3.73
C LYS A 211 18.80 12.77 3.12
N LEU A 212 17.90 13.63 2.64
CA LEU A 212 18.24 14.89 1.98
C LEU A 212 17.78 16.08 2.81
N TYR A 213 18.56 17.16 2.76
CA TYR A 213 18.21 18.44 3.34
C TYR A 213 17.56 19.34 2.28
N TYR A 214 16.53 20.08 2.69
CA TYR A 214 15.87 21.06 1.85
C TYR A 214 15.74 22.38 2.60
N HIS A 215 16.11 23.47 1.92
CA HIS A 215 15.70 24.82 2.30
C HIS A 215 14.36 25.11 1.65
N ILE A 216 13.37 25.49 2.45
CA ILE A 216 12.03 25.79 1.98
C ILE A 216 11.58 27.16 2.45
N LYS A 217 10.70 27.80 1.67
CA LYS A 217 9.83 28.87 2.17
C LYS A 217 8.43 28.34 2.33
N TYR A 218 7.78 28.72 3.42
CA TYR A 218 6.42 28.29 3.70
C TYR A 218 5.43 29.47 3.68
N GLY A 219 4.19 29.13 3.36
CA GLY A 219 3.09 30.06 3.20
C GLY A 219 2.53 30.59 4.52
N ILE A 220 1.34 31.15 4.44
CA ILE A 220 0.57 31.60 5.61
C ILE A 220 -0.02 30.35 6.30
N TRP A 221 -0.44 30.47 7.57
CA TRP A 221 -1.20 29.46 8.33
C TRP A 221 -0.40 28.39 9.07
N CYS A 222 0.93 28.42 9.03
CA CYS A 222 1.77 27.68 10.00
C CYS A 222 2.44 28.65 10.99
N ASN A 223 1.67 29.15 11.95
CA ASN A 223 2.17 30.07 12.98
C ASN A 223 2.89 29.33 14.11
N SER A 224 2.59 28.05 14.28
CA SER A 224 3.11 27.19 15.34
C SER A 224 4.42 26.46 14.98
N TYR A 225 5.00 26.76 13.81
CA TYR A 225 6.21 26.13 13.25
C TYR A 225 7.37 26.03 14.26
N GLN A 226 7.53 27.05 15.11
CA GLN A 226 8.55 27.10 16.17
C GLN A 226 8.46 25.91 17.15
N LYS A 227 7.26 25.38 17.42
CA LYS A 227 7.04 24.23 18.32
C LYS A 227 7.56 22.92 17.76
N TYR A 228 7.82 22.86 16.45
CA TYR A 228 8.21 21.66 15.71
C TYR A 228 9.69 21.62 15.39
N ILE A 229 10.49 22.61 15.80
CA ILE A 229 11.94 22.55 15.59
C ILE A 229 12.49 21.30 16.31
N TRP A 230 13.26 20.50 15.57
CA TRP A 230 13.73 19.14 15.90
C TRP A 230 12.63 18.10 16.14
N LYS A 231 11.44 18.31 15.58
CA LYS A 231 10.35 17.33 15.57
C LYS A 231 9.93 16.99 14.15
N ASN A 232 9.26 15.85 14.03
CA ASN A 232 8.65 15.45 12.78
C ASN A 232 7.46 16.36 12.48
N ILE A 233 7.51 16.96 11.30
CA ILE A 233 6.37 17.58 10.64
C ILE A 233 5.89 16.62 9.54
N VAL A 234 4.59 16.64 9.25
CA VAL A 234 4.05 15.89 8.12
C VAL A 234 4.08 16.79 6.90
N ILE A 235 4.58 16.29 5.77
CA ILE A 235 4.43 16.94 4.48
C ILE A 235 3.56 16.06 3.60
N ASN A 236 2.51 16.67 3.07
CA ASN A 236 1.65 16.06 2.07
C ASN A 236 2.25 16.35 0.69
N LEU A 237 2.89 15.32 0.12
CA LEU A 237 3.56 15.34 -1.19
C LEU A 237 2.60 15.11 -2.37
N TRP A 238 1.29 15.11 -2.10
CA TRP A 238 0.23 14.90 -3.10
C TRP A 238 0.41 13.68 -4.01
N THR A 239 1.05 13.88 -5.17
CA THR A 239 0.97 13.03 -6.34
C THR A 239 2.16 12.12 -6.53
N ASP A 240 3.28 12.40 -5.87
CA ASP A 240 4.54 11.68 -5.96
C ASP A 240 5.23 11.66 -4.58
N PHE A 241 6.49 11.22 -4.55
CA PHE A 241 7.31 11.17 -3.33
C PHE A 241 8.42 12.22 -3.37
N ASP A 242 8.30 13.20 -4.26
CA ASP A 242 9.25 14.29 -4.41
C ASP A 242 8.68 15.50 -3.68
N LEU A 243 9.52 16.17 -2.88
CA LEU A 243 9.12 17.43 -2.26
C LEU A 243 9.00 18.49 -3.34
N ASP A 244 7.82 19.07 -3.55
CA ASP A 244 7.54 20.07 -4.57
C ASP A 244 7.00 21.39 -4.01
N ILE A 245 7.08 22.43 -4.84
CA ILE A 245 6.34 23.68 -4.57
C ILE A 245 4.85 23.33 -4.63
N TRP A 246 4.06 23.89 -3.73
CA TRP A 246 2.64 23.62 -3.47
C TRP A 246 2.31 22.39 -2.62
N ASP A 247 3.32 21.61 -2.23
CA ASP A 247 3.15 20.63 -1.17
C ASP A 247 2.77 21.30 0.15
N LYS A 248 2.08 20.55 1.00
CA LYS A 248 1.51 21.10 2.23
C LYS A 248 2.25 20.58 3.44
N VAL A 249 2.86 21.49 4.20
CA VAL A 249 3.30 21.20 5.57
C VAL A 249 2.07 21.15 6.47
N VAL A 250 1.93 20.06 7.19
CA VAL A 250 0.87 19.79 8.16
C VAL A 250 1.51 19.69 9.54
N LEU A 251 1.19 20.65 10.41
CA LEU A 251 1.60 20.66 11.81
C LEU A 251 0.56 19.89 12.64
N GLN A 252 0.76 18.57 12.74
CA GLN A 252 -0.28 17.63 13.15
C GLN A 252 -0.90 17.87 14.54
N ASP A 253 -0.17 18.47 15.48
CA ASP A 253 -0.66 18.69 16.84
C ASP A 253 -1.43 20.02 16.99
N ASP A 254 -1.36 20.91 15.99
CA ASP A 254 -1.95 22.25 16.04
C ASP A 254 -3.03 22.48 14.95
N ASP A 255 -3.35 21.46 14.14
CA ASP A 255 -4.31 21.53 13.03
C ASP A 255 -4.01 22.70 12.05
N GLU A 256 -2.73 22.98 11.85
CA GLU A 256 -2.23 24.04 10.98
C GLU A 256 -1.67 23.43 9.69
N THR A 257 -1.98 24.06 8.55
CA THR A 257 -1.49 23.63 7.24
C THR A 257 -1.06 24.83 6.40
N CYS A 258 0.13 24.77 5.82
CA CYS A 258 0.67 25.82 4.94
C CYS A 258 1.34 25.22 3.70
N ASP A 259 1.35 26.01 2.63
CA ASP A 259 1.96 25.61 1.36
C ASP A 259 3.47 25.84 1.38
N ILE A 260 4.23 24.97 0.73
CA ILE A 260 5.63 25.21 0.38
C ILE A 260 5.64 26.09 -0.87
N ILE A 261 6.18 27.29 -0.76
CA ILE A 261 6.20 28.27 -1.85
C ILE A 261 7.57 28.39 -2.53
N TYR A 262 8.59 27.80 -1.93
CA TYR A 262 9.94 27.68 -2.50
C TYR A 262 10.60 26.43 -1.93
N LYS A 263 11.43 25.76 -2.74
CA LYS A 263 12.30 24.69 -2.31
C LYS A 263 13.65 24.76 -3.02
N GLU A 264 14.70 24.42 -2.29
CA GLU A 264 16.03 24.18 -2.81
C GLU A 264 16.62 22.97 -2.08
N LYS A 265 17.17 22.03 -2.85
CA LYS A 265 17.90 20.90 -2.28
C LYS A 265 19.26 21.40 -1.80
N VAL A 266 19.62 21.05 -0.58
CA VAL A 266 20.88 21.42 0.04
C VAL A 266 21.84 20.23 -0.11
N ASP A 267 22.96 20.41 -0.83
CA ASP A 267 23.99 19.37 -1.01
C ASP A 267 24.80 19.16 0.29
N GLU A 268 25.41 17.97 0.43
CA GLU A 268 26.11 17.48 1.65
C GLU A 268 27.25 18.39 2.17
N ASP A 269 27.67 19.41 1.41
CA ASP A 269 28.73 20.38 1.77
C ASP A 269 28.19 21.71 2.38
N TYR A 270 26.88 21.82 2.66
CA TYR A 270 26.30 23.04 3.25
C TYR A 270 26.52 23.08 4.78
N ASP A 271 27.57 23.80 5.18
CA ASP A 271 27.95 24.00 6.58
C ASP A 271 27.00 24.99 7.29
N ILE A 272 26.27 24.49 8.29
CA ILE A 272 25.27 25.24 9.06
C ILE A 272 25.89 26.15 10.14
N ASN A 273 27.22 26.31 10.25
CA ASN A 273 27.80 27.22 11.26
C ASN A 273 29.02 28.03 10.79
N CYS A 274 28.80 29.33 10.53
CA CYS A 274 29.76 30.40 10.83
C CYS A 274 29.04 31.61 11.47
N PRO A 275 29.31 31.89 12.74
CA PRO A 275 29.64 33.24 13.18
C PRO A 275 31.11 33.30 13.65
N ASP A 276 31.90 34.18 13.01
CA ASP A 276 33.29 34.51 13.36
C ASP A 276 33.36 35.26 14.74
N GLU A 277 34.43 35.29 15.53
CA GLU A 277 35.87 35.48 15.26
C GLU A 277 36.71 35.10 16.51
N ILE A 278 38.06 35.01 16.60
CA ILE A 278 39.28 34.85 15.77
C ILE A 278 40.41 34.87 16.82
N ASN A 279 41.47 34.05 16.73
CA ASN A 279 42.84 34.62 16.73
C ASN A 279 43.94 33.72 16.16
N TRP A 280 44.82 34.41 15.44
CA TRP A 280 45.87 34.01 14.52
C TRP A 280 47.00 33.22 15.17
N TYR A 281 47.42 32.16 14.49
CA TYR A 281 48.70 32.13 13.77
C TYR A 281 48.58 31.11 12.62
N LEU A 282 48.77 31.57 11.36
CA LEU A 282 49.10 30.82 10.12
C LEU A 282 48.00 30.52 9.06
N SER A 283 48.05 31.35 8.00
CA SER A 283 47.92 31.08 6.55
C SER A 283 46.73 30.27 5.95
N ASN A 284 45.88 31.03 5.22
CA ASN A 284 45.02 30.71 4.07
C ASN A 284 43.66 29.99 4.27
N TRP A 285 42.57 30.79 4.29
CA TRP A 285 41.35 30.63 3.47
C TRP A 285 40.54 31.95 3.43
N LYS A 286 39.77 32.21 2.37
CA LYS A 286 38.91 33.41 2.16
C LYS A 286 37.43 33.04 2.35
N CYS A 287 36.70 33.79 3.19
CA CYS A 287 35.25 33.67 3.39
C CYS A 287 34.47 34.65 2.50
N TYR A 288 33.21 34.32 2.14
CA TYR A 288 32.29 35.20 1.40
C TYR A 288 30.97 35.36 2.18
N CYS A 289 30.46 36.59 2.37
CA CYS A 289 29.16 36.84 3.02
C CYS A 289 27.99 36.69 2.03
N ASN A 290 26.82 36.24 2.50
CA ASN A 290 25.58 36.23 1.72
C ASN A 290 24.91 37.63 1.67
N ILE A 291 23.83 37.77 0.90
CA ILE A 291 23.25 39.07 0.47
C ILE A 291 22.72 39.96 1.62
N TRP A 292 22.42 39.37 2.78
CA TRP A 292 21.85 40.02 3.96
C TRP A 292 22.91 40.64 4.91
N TYR A 293 24.19 40.33 4.70
CA TYR A 293 25.29 40.70 5.58
C TYR A 293 26.36 41.50 4.79
N GLU A 294 27.09 42.39 5.47
CA GLU A 294 28.23 43.13 4.94
C GLU A 294 29.50 42.84 5.75
N PHE A 295 30.64 42.80 5.04
CA PHE A 295 31.93 42.44 5.62
C PHE A 295 32.54 43.67 6.31
N ILE A 296 32.70 43.63 7.63
CA ILE A 296 33.23 44.74 8.44
C ILE A 296 34.26 44.20 9.43
N TRP A 297 35.54 44.57 9.26
CA TRP A 297 36.65 44.23 10.15
C TRP A 297 36.73 42.73 10.50
N ASP A 298 36.73 41.88 9.47
CA ASP A 298 36.97 40.42 9.52
C ASP A 298 35.80 39.51 9.92
N SER A 299 34.58 40.05 9.99
CA SER A 299 33.33 39.29 10.19
C SER A 299 32.17 39.79 9.29
N CYS A 300 31.24 38.88 8.97
CA CYS A 300 29.97 39.20 8.31
C CYS A 300 28.96 39.78 9.32
N LYS A 301 28.54 41.05 9.15
CA LYS A 301 27.57 41.73 10.02
C LYS A 301 26.28 42.06 9.28
N LEU A 302 25.13 41.92 9.95
CA LEU A 302 23.84 42.36 9.43
C LEU A 302 23.91 43.84 9.06
N LYS A 303 23.42 44.20 7.87
CA LYS A 303 23.36 45.60 7.41
C LYS A 303 22.42 46.42 8.32
N THR A 304 22.93 46.99 9.40
CA THR A 304 22.12 47.80 10.34
C THR A 304 22.18 49.28 9.97
N ASN A 305 21.20 49.74 9.21
CA ASN A 305 20.74 51.13 9.28
C ASN A 305 19.23 51.11 9.59
N ASN A 306 18.91 51.49 10.84
CA ASN A 306 17.59 51.61 11.48
C ASN A 306 17.01 50.32 12.10
N ILE A 307 17.18 50.14 13.41
CA ILE A 307 16.13 50.41 14.42
C ILE A 307 16.72 50.23 15.83
N LYS A 308 16.35 51.16 16.71
CA LYS A 308 16.76 51.30 18.11
C LYS A 308 16.32 50.12 18.97
N SER A 309 17.12 49.89 20.02
CA SER A 309 16.86 49.07 21.20
C SER A 309 15.38 49.01 21.61
N ASN A 310 14.85 47.81 21.79
CA ASN A 310 13.98 47.47 22.90
C ASN A 310 14.15 45.99 23.26
N THR A 311 14.40 45.79 24.55
CA THR A 311 14.77 44.56 25.24
C THR A 311 13.69 43.48 25.12
N ILE A 312 13.98 42.38 24.40
CA ILE A 312 13.27 41.10 24.54
C ILE A 312 14.33 39.99 24.56
N THR A 313 14.49 39.36 25.71
CA THR A 313 15.39 38.23 25.96
C THR A 313 14.95 36.99 25.20
N TYR A 314 15.70 36.59 24.16
CA TYR A 314 15.64 35.25 23.57
C TYR A 314 16.53 34.29 24.38
N ASN A 315 15.94 33.58 25.34
CA ASN A 315 16.58 32.43 26.00
C ASN A 315 15.75 31.19 25.68
N ASN A 316 16.13 30.40 24.67
CA ASN A 316 15.76 28.99 24.58
C ASN A 316 16.81 28.24 23.73
N ILE A 317 17.97 28.02 24.35
CA ILE A 317 18.95 27.03 23.89
C ILE A 317 18.29 25.66 24.12
N ILE A 318 17.95 24.93 23.05
CA ILE A 318 17.46 23.55 23.18
C ILE A 318 18.55 22.74 23.88
N SER A 319 18.17 22.09 24.97
CA SER A 319 19.12 21.37 25.80
C SER A 319 19.63 20.10 25.12
N ASN A 320 20.79 19.60 25.54
CA ASN A 320 21.34 18.36 24.99
C ASN A 320 20.41 17.17 25.19
N TRP A 321 19.74 17.08 26.34
CA TRP A 321 18.84 15.96 26.63
C TRP A 321 17.59 16.00 25.75
N ASP A 322 17.06 17.18 25.42
CA ASP A 322 15.92 17.30 24.51
C ASP A 322 16.28 16.80 23.10
N ILE A 323 17.48 17.14 22.61
CA ILE A 323 18.00 16.65 21.32
C ILE A 323 18.07 15.12 21.32
N LEU A 324 18.69 14.54 22.35
CA LEU A 324 18.87 13.08 22.44
C LEU A 324 17.56 12.33 22.68
N ALA A 325 16.62 12.94 23.41
CA ALA A 325 15.31 12.36 23.65
C ALA A 325 14.45 12.37 22.38
N ASN A 326 14.46 13.48 21.63
CA ASN A 326 13.78 13.57 20.33
C ASN A 326 14.38 12.62 19.30
N ALA A 327 15.69 12.36 19.39
CA ALA A 327 16.38 11.34 18.58
C ALA A 327 16.16 9.89 19.08
N TRP A 328 15.33 9.67 20.11
CA TRP A 328 15.05 8.34 20.70
C TRP A 328 16.30 7.60 21.25
N ILE A 329 17.36 8.34 21.58
CA ILE A 329 18.60 7.77 22.15
C ILE A 329 18.47 7.61 23.66
N ILE A 330 17.83 8.58 24.30
CA ILE A 330 17.50 8.55 25.72
C ILE A 330 15.99 8.63 25.90
N THR A 331 15.51 8.21 27.07
CA THR A 331 14.10 8.35 27.42
C THR A 331 13.78 9.80 27.76
N LYS A 332 12.77 10.37 27.11
CA LYS A 332 12.27 11.72 27.42
C LYS A 332 11.76 11.80 28.87
N ARG A 333 12.11 12.87 29.56
CA ARG A 333 11.59 13.24 30.89
C ARG A 333 10.85 14.57 30.82
N GLU A 334 9.92 14.77 31.76
CA GLU A 334 9.15 16.01 31.87
C GLU A 334 9.98 17.13 32.50
N ASN A 335 10.77 16.83 33.55
CA ASN A 335 11.60 17.81 34.24
C ASN A 335 13.10 17.61 33.95
N GLN A 336 13.85 18.72 33.91
CA GLN A 336 15.30 18.70 33.70
C GLN A 336 16.04 17.87 34.77
N ASP A 337 15.62 17.99 36.04
CA ASP A 337 16.27 17.31 37.16
C ASP A 337 16.17 15.78 37.07
N ASP A 338 15.15 15.27 36.38
CA ASP A 338 14.95 13.82 36.18
C ASP A 338 15.99 13.20 35.24
N TYR A 339 16.66 14.03 34.41
CA TYR A 339 17.81 13.58 33.66
C TYR A 339 19.05 13.43 34.54
N ARG A 340 19.08 14.04 35.73
CA ARG A 340 20.20 13.98 36.71
C ARG A 340 21.56 14.21 36.02
N ILE A 341 21.66 15.29 35.25
CA ILE A 341 22.77 15.53 34.30
C ILE A 341 24.16 15.59 34.96
N ASN A 342 24.22 15.90 36.25
CA ASN A 342 25.47 15.98 37.01
C ASN A 342 25.90 14.64 37.63
N ASP A 343 25.06 13.61 37.58
CA ASP A 343 25.38 12.28 38.11
C ASP A 343 26.41 11.59 37.24
N PHE A 344 27.27 10.77 37.86
CA PHE A 344 28.11 9.83 37.13
C PHE A 344 27.28 8.74 36.48
N VAL A 345 27.70 8.33 35.29
CA VAL A 345 26.96 7.36 34.47
C VAL A 345 27.55 5.96 34.61
N LEU A 346 26.67 4.98 34.74
CA LEU A 346 27.04 3.57 34.75
C LEU A 346 27.41 3.10 33.35
N ARG A 347 28.38 2.19 33.26
CA ARG A 347 28.85 1.64 31.98
C ARG A 347 27.71 1.07 31.13
N GLN A 348 26.73 0.40 31.75
CA GLN A 348 25.56 -0.14 31.06
C GLN A 348 24.63 0.93 30.47
N GLU A 349 24.52 2.11 31.09
CA GLU A 349 23.67 3.20 30.58
C GLU A 349 24.25 3.75 29.27
N VAL A 350 25.58 3.86 29.17
CA VAL A 350 26.25 4.27 27.92
C VAL A 350 26.09 3.22 26.83
N ILE A 351 26.06 1.94 27.19
CA ILE A 351 25.76 0.87 26.23
C ILE A 351 24.34 0.99 25.69
N TRP A 352 23.36 1.32 26.52
CA TRP A 352 22.01 1.59 26.04
C TRP A 352 22.01 2.70 24.99
N MET A 353 22.67 3.82 25.28
CA MET A 353 22.82 4.92 24.32
C MET A 353 23.53 4.46 23.04
N ALA A 354 24.61 3.69 23.16
CA ALA A 354 25.36 3.15 22.03
C ALA A 354 24.50 2.25 21.11
N VAL A 355 23.67 1.38 21.68
CA VAL A 355 22.73 0.55 20.90
C VAL A 355 21.76 1.41 20.10
N LYS A 356 21.27 2.51 20.70
CA LYS A 356 20.38 3.46 20.00
C LYS A 356 21.11 4.22 18.89
N VAL A 357 22.35 4.65 19.12
CA VAL A 357 23.19 5.30 18.09
C VAL A 357 23.50 4.34 16.92
N LEU A 358 23.65 3.04 17.20
CA LEU A 358 23.79 1.98 16.21
C LEU A 358 22.51 1.70 15.40
N TRP A 359 21.38 2.33 15.76
CA TRP A 359 20.05 2.05 15.21
C TRP A 359 19.66 0.56 15.32
N LYS A 360 20.02 -0.08 16.44
CA LYS A 360 19.67 -1.48 16.70
C LYS A 360 18.49 -1.57 17.66
N ASN A 361 17.54 -2.43 17.31
CA ASN A 361 16.46 -2.80 18.19
C ASN A 361 16.94 -3.86 19.20
N LEU A 362 16.44 -3.75 20.41
CA LEU A 362 16.65 -4.73 21.47
C LEU A 362 15.42 -5.62 21.53
N ASP A 363 15.39 -6.67 20.72
CA ASP A 363 14.26 -7.60 20.67
C ASP A 363 14.03 -8.23 22.06
N ASP A 364 12.76 -8.36 22.43
CA ASP A 364 12.36 -8.87 23.75
C ASP A 364 12.61 -10.38 23.90
N TRP A 365 12.75 -11.11 22.80
CA TRP A 365 13.04 -12.54 22.78
C TRP A 365 14.54 -12.88 22.79
N TYR A 366 15.43 -11.90 23.02
CA TYR A 366 16.87 -12.14 23.06
C TYR A 366 17.29 -13.02 24.24
N SER A 367 17.89 -14.17 23.95
CA SER A 367 18.48 -15.04 24.97
C SER A 367 19.92 -14.62 25.27
N CYS A 368 20.16 -14.15 26.49
CA CYS A 368 21.50 -13.81 27.00
C CYS A 368 22.48 -14.99 26.87
N ARG A 369 23.60 -14.81 26.16
CA ARG A 369 24.61 -15.85 25.94
C ARG A 369 25.63 -15.96 27.08
N ASN A 370 25.61 -15.00 28.00
CA ASN A 370 26.54 -14.87 29.14
C ASN A 370 28.01 -14.79 28.68
N ILE A 371 28.30 -13.99 27.63
CA ILE A 371 29.68 -13.83 27.14
C ILE A 371 30.59 -13.13 28.16
N PHE A 372 30.01 -12.35 29.08
CA PHE A 372 30.67 -11.74 30.22
C PHE A 372 30.19 -12.40 31.51
N LYS A 373 31.12 -12.69 32.44
CA LYS A 373 30.84 -13.47 33.66
C LYS A 373 29.96 -12.74 34.69
N ASP A 374 29.90 -11.43 34.63
CA ASP A 374 29.16 -10.57 35.57
C ASP A 374 27.84 -10.04 35.02
N VAL A 375 27.38 -10.61 33.90
CA VAL A 375 26.14 -10.22 33.21
C VAL A 375 25.32 -11.46 32.90
N SER A 376 24.01 -11.40 33.11
CA SER A 376 23.06 -12.48 32.80
C SER A 376 21.69 -11.93 32.39
N SER A 377 20.74 -12.80 32.06
CA SER A 377 19.38 -12.40 31.66
C SER A 377 18.61 -11.60 32.73
N ILE A 378 19.03 -11.67 33.99
CA ILE A 378 18.40 -10.94 35.11
C ILE A 378 19.35 -10.01 35.86
N LYS A 379 20.67 -10.18 35.71
CA LYS A 379 21.68 -9.41 36.45
C LYS A 379 22.53 -8.56 35.49
N PRO A 380 22.73 -7.27 35.77
CA PRO A 380 22.12 -6.49 36.88
C PRO A 380 20.65 -6.15 36.66
N ASN A 381 20.16 -6.24 35.42
CA ASN A 381 18.77 -6.05 35.06
C ASN A 381 18.48 -6.80 33.75
N THR A 382 17.21 -6.82 33.33
CA THR A 382 16.73 -7.65 32.21
C THR A 382 17.22 -7.21 30.83
N TRP A 383 17.67 -5.97 30.68
CA TRP A 383 18.08 -5.43 29.38
C TRP A 383 19.60 -5.36 29.20
N SER A 384 20.37 -5.34 30.29
CA SER A 384 21.82 -5.10 30.27
C SER A 384 22.55 -6.14 29.44
N CYS A 385 22.25 -7.44 29.64
CA CYS A 385 22.89 -8.50 28.88
C CYS A 385 22.71 -8.36 27.38
N ARG A 386 21.47 -8.26 26.90
CA ARG A 386 21.18 -8.15 25.46
C ARG A 386 21.88 -6.95 24.85
N ALA A 387 21.86 -5.80 25.52
CA ALA A 387 22.47 -4.57 25.01
C ALA A 387 23.99 -4.70 24.89
N ILE A 388 24.64 -5.21 25.94
CA ILE A 388 26.09 -5.42 25.98
C ILE A 388 26.54 -6.42 24.92
N GLU A 389 25.82 -7.53 24.80
CA GLU A 389 26.16 -8.59 23.85
C GLU A 389 25.97 -8.15 22.39
N ILE A 390 24.91 -7.40 22.10
CA ILE A 390 24.69 -6.80 20.77
C ILE A 390 25.79 -5.79 20.47
N SER A 391 26.08 -4.85 21.38
CA SER A 391 27.19 -3.90 21.20
C SER A 391 28.53 -4.60 20.97
N SER A 392 28.73 -5.78 21.58
CA SER A 392 29.94 -6.56 21.37
C SER A 392 30.00 -7.23 19.99
N ASP A 393 28.87 -7.70 19.46
CA ASP A 393 28.80 -8.26 18.11
C ASP A 393 29.04 -7.20 17.02
N PHE A 394 28.70 -5.93 17.30
CA PHE A 394 29.00 -4.78 16.44
C PHE A 394 30.38 -4.14 16.71
N GLY A 395 31.23 -4.76 17.53
CA GLY A 395 32.60 -4.30 17.77
C GLY A 395 32.72 -3.03 18.64
N VAL A 396 31.62 -2.53 19.19
CA VAL A 396 31.63 -1.40 20.13
C VAL A 396 32.31 -1.79 21.44
N VAL A 397 31.99 -2.99 21.94
CA VAL A 397 32.57 -3.55 23.18
C VAL A 397 33.49 -4.72 22.84
N SER A 398 34.72 -4.66 23.37
CA SER A 398 35.68 -5.76 23.22
C SER A 398 35.33 -6.96 24.11
N LYS A 399 35.54 -8.17 23.59
CA LYS A 399 35.41 -9.46 24.31
C LYS A 399 36.71 -9.89 25.01
N THR A 400 37.77 -9.07 24.99
CA THR A 400 39.08 -9.43 25.57
C THR A 400 39.02 -9.61 27.09
N ASN A 401 38.20 -8.82 27.80
CA ASN A 401 38.03 -8.95 29.24
C ASN A 401 36.82 -9.85 29.56
N GLN A 402 36.96 -10.74 30.53
CA GLN A 402 35.90 -11.66 30.96
C GLN A 402 34.78 -10.98 31.77
N TYR A 403 35.01 -9.76 32.26
CA TYR A 403 34.07 -8.99 33.06
C TYR A 403 33.75 -7.66 32.38
N PHE A 404 32.46 -7.32 32.26
CA PHE A 404 32.00 -6.07 31.66
C PHE A 404 31.90 -4.91 32.67
N ARG A 405 31.56 -5.22 33.93
CA ARG A 405 31.33 -4.28 35.03
C ARG A 405 30.18 -3.29 34.75
N PRO A 406 28.95 -3.79 34.53
CA PRO A 406 27.84 -2.97 34.05
C PRO A 406 27.43 -1.84 35.01
N GLU A 407 27.56 -2.05 36.31
CA GLU A 407 27.17 -1.11 37.38
C GLU A 407 28.36 -0.27 37.89
N SER A 408 29.51 -0.30 37.21
CA SER A 408 30.62 0.61 37.52
C SER A 408 30.44 1.94 36.77
N ASN A 409 30.84 3.03 37.42
CA ASN A 409 30.95 4.32 36.74
C ASN A 409 31.95 4.22 35.59
N ILE A 410 31.59 4.78 34.45
CA ILE A 410 32.43 4.78 33.25
C ILE A 410 33.36 5.98 33.23
N THR A 411 34.58 5.79 32.71
CA THR A 411 35.52 6.90 32.52
C THR A 411 35.19 7.73 31.27
N ARG A 412 35.62 8.99 31.23
CA ARG A 412 35.45 9.90 30.07
C ARG A 412 35.99 9.31 28.78
N ALA A 413 37.18 8.71 28.80
CA ALA A 413 37.77 8.10 27.61
C ALA A 413 37.03 6.85 27.14
N GLU A 414 36.55 6.02 28.07
CA GLU A 414 35.77 4.83 27.71
C GLU A 414 34.40 5.20 27.16
N ALA A 415 33.72 6.18 27.75
CA ALA A 415 32.44 6.67 27.25
C ALA A 415 32.59 7.19 25.82
N LEU A 416 33.58 8.06 25.59
CA LEU A 416 33.92 8.61 24.28
C LEU A 416 34.17 7.50 23.25
N ALA A 417 35.01 6.53 23.58
CA ALA A 417 35.32 5.42 22.68
C ALA A 417 34.08 4.56 22.35
N ILE A 418 33.19 4.32 23.32
CA ILE A 418 31.94 3.57 23.09
C ILE A 418 31.02 4.33 22.15
N VAL A 419 30.75 5.61 22.40
CA VAL A 419 29.82 6.39 21.55
C VAL A 419 30.37 6.62 20.15
N MET A 420 31.69 6.81 20.00
CA MET A 420 32.34 6.92 18.69
C MET A 420 32.24 5.62 17.89
N LYS A 421 32.57 4.48 18.51
CA LYS A 421 32.45 3.17 17.85
C LYS A 421 31.00 2.85 17.47
N ALA A 422 30.05 3.22 18.32
CA ALA A 422 28.62 3.07 18.02
C ALA A 422 28.20 3.90 16.80
N ALA A 423 28.85 5.04 16.56
CA ALA A 423 28.67 5.86 15.36
C ALA A 423 29.56 5.44 14.18
N SER A 424 30.23 4.28 14.26
CA SER A 424 31.16 3.79 13.24
C SER A 424 32.32 4.74 12.94
N ILE A 425 32.72 5.56 13.92
CA ILE A 425 33.86 6.45 13.82
C ILE A 425 35.12 5.65 14.16
N ASP A 426 35.98 5.47 13.16
CA ASP A 426 37.28 4.84 13.34
C ASP A 426 38.34 5.87 13.75
N SER A 427 39.08 5.55 14.82
CA SER A 427 40.19 6.34 15.33
C SER A 427 41.55 5.66 15.10
N SER A 428 41.59 4.52 14.40
CA SER A 428 42.81 3.70 14.24
C SER A 428 43.95 4.42 13.51
N THR A 429 43.59 5.30 12.57
CA THR A 429 44.50 6.07 11.70
C THR A 429 44.89 7.44 12.27
N SER A 430 44.37 7.82 13.44
CA SER A 430 44.68 9.10 14.07
C SER A 430 46.13 9.18 14.55
N SER A 431 46.66 10.40 14.60
CA SER A 431 48.01 10.70 15.08
C SER A 431 48.30 10.08 16.46
N GLU A 432 49.52 9.55 16.62
CA GLU A 432 50.03 9.03 17.91
C GLU A 432 50.50 10.17 18.85
N ALA A 433 50.62 11.40 18.35
CA ALA A 433 50.97 12.55 19.18
C ALA A 433 49.73 13.09 19.91
N SER A 434 49.75 12.98 21.24
CA SER A 434 48.65 13.46 22.07
C SER A 434 48.41 14.96 21.94
N GLN A 435 47.15 15.37 21.79
CA GLN A 435 46.71 16.77 21.84
C GLN A 435 46.38 17.26 23.26
N PHE A 436 46.45 16.38 24.26
CA PHE A 436 46.14 16.67 25.66
C PHE A 436 47.28 16.19 26.58
N TRP A 437 47.66 17.01 27.57
CA TRP A 437 48.79 16.70 28.45
C TRP A 437 48.60 15.42 29.26
N ASP A 438 47.38 15.15 29.71
CA ASP A 438 47.05 14.03 30.60
C ASP A 438 46.58 12.76 29.89
N VAL A 439 46.64 12.74 28.54
CA VAL A 439 46.30 11.56 27.73
C VAL A 439 47.59 10.92 27.23
N GLN A 440 47.99 9.82 27.88
CA GLN A 440 49.28 9.15 27.63
C GLN A 440 49.12 7.72 27.08
N ASN A 441 47.93 7.14 27.18
CA ASN A 441 47.67 5.79 26.66
C ASN A 441 47.38 5.85 25.15
N SER A 442 48.10 5.09 24.31
CA SER A 442 47.98 5.15 22.84
C SER A 442 46.54 5.02 22.33
N TRP A 443 45.71 4.12 22.87
CA TRP A 443 44.32 4.02 22.41
C TRP A 443 43.48 5.23 22.80
N GLN A 444 43.76 5.86 23.94
CA GLN A 444 43.09 7.08 24.38
C GLN A 444 43.52 8.25 23.49
N ILE A 445 44.82 8.36 23.19
CA ILE A 445 45.37 9.39 22.29
C ILE A 445 44.64 9.36 20.95
N LYS A 446 44.54 8.17 20.33
CA LYS A 446 43.83 7.98 19.07
C LYS A 446 42.37 8.43 19.14
N ALA A 447 41.64 7.95 20.14
CA ALA A 447 40.24 8.29 20.32
C ALA A 447 40.03 9.80 20.53
N THR A 448 40.81 10.43 21.42
CA THR A 448 40.69 11.86 21.70
C THR A 448 41.12 12.71 20.52
N ASN A 449 42.14 12.30 19.76
CA ASN A 449 42.59 13.02 18.58
C ASN A 449 41.52 13.01 17.49
N LYS A 450 40.92 11.85 17.21
CA LYS A 450 39.82 11.77 16.24
C LYS A 450 38.59 12.55 16.70
N ALA A 451 38.25 12.44 17.98
CA ALA A 451 37.13 13.18 18.55
C ALA A 451 37.35 14.70 18.47
N LEU A 452 38.58 15.16 18.65
CA LEU A 452 38.93 16.57 18.53
C LEU A 452 38.87 17.05 17.06
N GLU A 453 39.39 16.25 16.13
CA GLU A 453 39.32 16.50 14.68
C GLU A 453 37.88 16.67 14.20
N LEU A 454 36.97 15.84 14.72
CA LEU A 454 35.56 15.87 14.37
C LEU A 454 34.71 16.84 15.22
N GLY A 455 35.33 17.61 16.12
CA GLY A 455 34.60 18.55 17.00
C GLY A 455 33.69 17.89 18.05
N ILE A 456 33.83 16.58 18.31
CA ILE A 456 33.08 15.82 19.33
C ILE A 456 33.50 16.22 20.74
N ILE A 457 34.75 16.62 20.91
CA ILE A 457 35.29 17.17 22.15
C ILE A 457 36.05 18.47 21.87
N ASP A 458 36.14 19.33 22.88
CA ASP A 458 36.83 20.62 22.75
C ASP A 458 38.32 20.50 23.05
N LYS A 459 39.13 21.34 22.38
CA LYS A 459 40.56 21.48 22.69
C LYS A 459 40.72 22.08 24.08
N SER A 460 41.58 21.50 24.90
CA SER A 460 41.94 22.03 26.22
C SER A 460 43.30 21.49 26.66
N THR A 461 43.83 21.97 27.79
CA THR A 461 45.09 21.45 28.34
C THR A 461 44.98 19.98 28.76
N ASN A 462 43.86 19.61 29.36
CA ASN A 462 43.65 18.29 29.97
C ASN A 462 42.27 17.75 29.61
N PHE A 463 42.22 16.51 29.13
CA PHE A 463 40.95 15.82 28.80
C PHE A 463 40.36 15.07 30.00
N ARG A 464 41.20 14.70 30.97
CA ARG A 464 40.89 13.89 32.16
C ARG A 464 40.33 12.51 31.80
N PRO A 465 41.07 11.70 31.02
CA PRO A 465 40.55 10.48 30.40
C PRO A 465 40.04 9.44 31.40
N ASN A 466 40.67 9.36 32.58
CA ASN A 466 40.39 8.33 33.59
C ASN A 466 39.44 8.82 34.70
N GLN A 467 38.91 10.05 34.61
CA GLN A 467 37.86 10.51 35.52
C GLN A 467 36.51 9.94 35.11
N ASN A 468 35.63 9.69 36.09
CA ASN A 468 34.27 9.26 35.82
C ASN A 468 33.52 10.33 35.02
N ALA A 469 32.81 9.90 33.98
CA ALA A 469 32.01 10.78 33.14
C ALA A 469 30.66 11.09 33.79
N THR A 470 30.28 12.36 33.74
CA THR A 470 28.94 12.82 34.10
C THR A 470 27.98 12.60 32.94
N ARG A 471 26.68 12.53 33.23
CA ARG A 471 25.67 12.33 32.20
C ARG A 471 25.62 13.49 31.20
N TRP A 472 25.85 14.71 31.68
CA TRP A 472 26.03 15.90 30.86
C TRP A 472 27.12 15.73 29.79
N GLU A 473 28.30 15.24 30.19
CA GLU A 473 29.43 15.06 29.27
C GLU A 473 29.12 14.03 28.18
N ILE A 474 28.49 12.92 28.55
CA ILE A 474 28.10 11.88 27.59
C ILE A 474 27.01 12.40 26.65
N PHE A 475 26.07 13.19 27.16
CA PHE A 475 25.02 13.80 26.35
C PHE A 475 25.62 14.81 25.35
N GLU A 476 26.58 15.62 25.77
CA GLU A 476 27.27 16.56 24.89
C GLU A 476 28.04 15.82 23.78
N MET A 477 28.84 14.80 24.14
CA MET A 477 29.58 13.99 23.15
C MET A 477 28.64 13.32 22.15
N THR A 478 27.54 12.72 22.64
CA THR A 478 26.58 12.02 21.79
C THR A 478 25.84 12.99 20.87
N LYS A 479 25.41 14.16 21.37
CA LYS A 479 24.79 15.21 20.56
C LYS A 479 25.73 15.63 19.41
N ARG A 480 27.01 15.87 19.71
CA ARG A 480 27.98 16.27 18.69
C ARG A 480 28.20 15.16 17.66
N ILE A 481 28.21 13.90 18.09
CA ILE A 481 28.25 12.75 17.18
C ILE A 481 27.06 12.73 16.22
N LEU A 482 25.85 13.04 16.69
CA LEU A 482 24.67 13.10 15.82
C LEU A 482 24.69 14.23 14.80
N LYS A 483 25.49 15.28 15.02
CA LYS A 483 25.64 16.36 14.02
C LYS A 483 26.52 15.98 12.84
N ILE A 484 27.35 14.94 13.02
CA ILE A 484 28.33 14.50 12.02
C ILE A 484 27.74 13.38 11.15
N LYS A 485 26.66 12.75 11.61
CA LYS A 485 26.00 11.59 10.99
C LYS A 485 24.72 12.02 10.30
#